data_AF-A0A9X4IQB4-F1
#
_entry.id   AF-A0A9X4IQB4-F1
#
_cell.length_a   1.000
_cell.length_b   1.000
_cell.length_c   1.000
_cell.angle_alpha   90.00
_cell.angle_beta   90.00
_cell.angle_gamma   90.00
#
_symmetry.space_group_name_H-M   'P 1'
#
loop_
_entity.id
_entity.type
_entity.pdbx_description
1 polymer ?
#
loop_
_entity_poly.entity_id
_entity_poly.type
_entity_poly.pdbx_seq_one_letter_code
_entity_poly.pdbx_strand_id
1 'polypeptide(L)'
;MIRKTIITLLLLACVSTFAQDVTLEEISNNILQIEADTTFTLTEQDQLEQTKVTFDGGYHLKIWHHRHDITKIVAVIGLSYGSIQTTVYLTNNIPIKIIESEEVFAETPYGLNYKKLNKTYKVTHDILNWKHQKIITKEKGTRVFNNPKKAIFDYMLLIDSAKQAIDK
;
A
#
# COMPACT_ATOMS: atom_id res chain seq x y z
N MET A 1 -20.95 12.68 47.38
CA MET A 1 -21.37 13.21 46.06
C MET A 1 -20.22 13.40 45.06
N ILE A 2 -18.98 13.65 45.50
CA ILE A 2 -17.79 13.92 44.65
C ILE A 2 -17.29 12.69 43.85
N ARG A 3 -17.53 11.47 44.35
CA ARG A 3 -17.03 10.23 43.76
C ARG A 3 -17.67 9.86 42.42
N LYS A 4 -18.91 10.31 42.16
CA LYS A 4 -19.62 10.02 40.89
C LYS A 4 -19.17 10.97 39.77
N THR A 5 -18.86 12.23 40.08
CA THR A 5 -18.48 13.26 39.10
C THR A 5 -17.10 13.02 38.48
N ILE A 6 -16.16 12.44 39.24
CA ILE A 6 -14.81 12.13 38.74
C ILE A 6 -14.84 10.97 37.73
N ILE A 7 -15.72 9.98 37.94
CA ILE A 7 -15.85 8.82 37.04
C ILE A 7 -16.44 9.26 35.69
N THR A 8 -17.40 10.19 35.68
CA THR A 8 -17.97 10.73 34.44
C THR A 8 -16.95 11.54 33.63
N LEU A 9 -16.06 12.28 34.30
CA LEU A 9 -15.00 13.06 33.65
C LEU A 9 -13.93 12.15 33.02
N LEU A 10 -13.59 11.05 33.68
CA LEU A 10 -12.63 10.05 33.18
C LEU A 10 -13.19 9.29 31.96
N LEU A 11 -14.50 9.01 31.96
CA LEU A 11 -15.17 8.40 30.80
C LEU A 11 -15.22 9.37 29.61
N LEU A 12 -15.46 10.67 29.83
CA LEU A 12 -15.49 11.67 28.76
C LEU A 12 -14.10 11.90 28.12
N ALA A 13 -13.03 11.88 28.93
CA ALA A 13 -11.66 11.98 28.43
C ALA A 13 -11.21 10.72 27.65
N CYS A 14 -11.83 9.55 27.91
CA CYS A 14 -11.56 8.33 27.13
C CYS A 14 -12.21 8.32 25.75
N VAL A 15 -13.23 9.16 25.47
CA VAL A 15 -13.91 9.18 24.16
C VAL A 15 -13.27 10.17 23.17
N SER A 16 -12.32 10.99 23.61
CA SER A 16 -11.72 12.06 22.80
C SER A 16 -10.34 11.72 22.25
N THR A 17 -9.96 10.44 22.13
CA THR A 17 -8.89 10.07 21.18
C THR A 17 -9.44 10.22 19.76
N PHE A 18 -9.71 11.48 19.37
CA PHE A 18 -9.84 11.86 17.99
C PHE A 18 -8.54 11.40 17.32
N ALA A 19 -8.66 10.47 16.37
CA ALA A 19 -7.56 10.18 15.46
C ALA A 19 -7.24 11.50 14.75
N GLN A 20 -6.25 12.22 15.28
CA GLN A 20 -5.75 13.44 14.66
C GLN A 20 -5.26 13.08 13.27
N ASP A 21 -5.53 13.95 12.31
CA ASP A 21 -5.00 13.77 10.97
C ASP A 21 -3.48 13.79 11.04
N VAL A 22 -2.86 12.78 10.45
CA VAL A 22 -1.40 12.68 10.35
C VAL A 22 -0.92 13.68 9.29
N THR A 23 0.19 14.34 9.54
CA THR A 23 0.83 15.26 8.59
C THR A 23 1.60 14.52 7.51
N LEU A 24 1.85 15.17 6.37
CA LEU A 24 2.69 14.61 5.31
C LEU A 24 4.15 14.38 5.77
N GLU A 25 4.63 15.20 6.70
CA GLU A 25 5.96 15.05 7.29
C GLU A 25 6.04 13.78 8.15
N GLU A 26 5.06 13.56 9.02
CA GLU A 26 4.96 12.33 9.80
C GLU A 26 4.86 11.08 8.92
N ILE A 27 4.06 11.11 7.84
CA ILE A 27 4.02 10.00 6.86
C ILE A 27 5.40 9.75 6.26
N SER A 28 6.11 10.81 5.87
CA SER A 28 7.44 10.71 5.26
C SER A 28 8.47 10.16 6.25
N ASN A 29 8.45 10.61 7.50
CA ASN A 29 9.35 10.13 8.55
C ASN A 29 9.09 8.65 8.89
N ASN A 30 7.83 8.23 8.98
CA ASN A 30 7.49 6.82 9.18
C ASN A 30 8.01 5.93 8.03
N ILE A 31 7.88 6.38 6.78
CA ILE A 31 8.40 5.62 5.62
C ILE A 31 9.91 5.52 5.66
N LEU A 32 10.62 6.62 6.00
CA LEU A 32 12.07 6.59 6.14
C LEU A 32 12.52 5.60 7.22
N GLN A 33 11.79 5.52 8.34
CA GLN A 33 12.05 4.53 9.39
C GLN A 33 11.80 3.10 8.88
N ILE A 34 10.66 2.85 8.20
CA ILE A 34 10.35 1.53 7.64
C ILE A 34 11.41 1.08 6.62
N GLU A 35 11.89 1.97 5.75
CA GLU A 35 12.90 1.62 4.75
C GLU A 35 14.30 1.43 5.35
N ALA A 36 14.60 2.08 6.48
CA ALA A 36 15.89 1.95 7.15
C ALA A 36 15.96 0.74 8.10
N ASP A 37 14.82 0.24 8.56
CA ASP A 37 14.75 -0.87 9.50
C ASP A 37 14.97 -2.21 8.79
N THR A 38 16.02 -2.91 9.21
CA THR A 38 16.44 -4.21 8.66
C THR A 38 15.96 -5.39 9.51
N THR A 39 15.21 -5.14 10.59
CA THR A 39 14.75 -6.17 11.53
C THR A 39 13.46 -6.87 11.09
N PHE A 40 12.79 -6.36 10.06
CA PHE A 40 11.58 -6.97 9.52
C PHE A 40 11.84 -8.33 8.89
N THR A 41 10.91 -9.24 9.11
CA THR A 41 10.83 -10.50 8.37
C THR A 41 10.25 -10.23 6.98
N LEU A 42 10.86 -10.82 5.96
CA LEU A 42 10.37 -10.78 4.58
C LEU A 42 9.65 -12.10 4.26
N THR A 43 8.39 -12.00 3.88
CA THR A 43 7.62 -13.11 3.29
C THR A 43 7.38 -12.82 1.81
N GLU A 44 7.62 -13.81 0.95
CA GLU A 44 7.44 -13.70 -0.50
C GLU A 44 6.45 -14.74 -1.03
N GLN A 45 5.65 -14.37 -2.03
CA GLN A 45 4.74 -15.27 -2.75
C GLN A 45 4.73 -14.96 -4.25
N ASP A 46 4.84 -16.00 -5.07
CA ASP A 46 4.79 -15.90 -6.55
C ASP A 46 3.41 -16.23 -7.13
N GLN A 47 2.44 -16.55 -6.27
CA GLN A 47 1.09 -16.90 -6.69
C GLN A 47 0.08 -16.21 -5.80
N LEU A 48 -0.90 -15.57 -6.44
CA LEU A 48 -2.04 -15.00 -5.75
C LEU A 48 -3.08 -16.12 -5.55
N GLU A 49 -2.95 -16.91 -4.48
CA GLU A 49 -3.81 -18.07 -4.22
C GLU A 49 -5.32 -17.73 -4.22
N GLN A 50 -5.66 -16.48 -3.92
CA GLN A 50 -7.04 -16.01 -3.82
C GLN A 50 -7.67 -15.63 -5.15
N THR A 51 -6.88 -15.39 -6.20
CA THR A 51 -7.43 -15.00 -7.50
C THR A 51 -7.23 -16.13 -8.50
N LYS A 52 -8.32 -16.63 -9.09
CA LYS A 52 -8.28 -17.50 -10.28
C LYS A 52 -7.79 -16.79 -11.54
N VAL A 53 -7.07 -15.67 -11.38
CA VAL A 53 -6.57 -14.82 -12.44
C VAL A 53 -5.11 -15.19 -12.67
N THR A 54 -4.86 -15.78 -13.82
CA THR A 54 -3.49 -15.98 -14.32
C THR A 54 -3.03 -14.69 -14.98
N PHE A 55 -1.95 -14.10 -14.48
CA PHE A 55 -1.26 -12.99 -15.12
C PHE A 55 -0.21 -13.54 -16.08
N ASP A 56 -0.22 -13.05 -17.31
CA ASP A 56 0.65 -13.48 -18.42
C ASP A 56 2.14 -13.21 -18.16
N GLY A 57 2.48 -12.16 -17.40
CA GLY A 57 3.84 -11.88 -16.96
C GLY A 57 4.14 -12.31 -15.51
N GLY A 58 3.24 -13.03 -14.86
CA GLY A 58 3.40 -13.51 -13.49
C GLY A 58 3.00 -12.52 -12.41
N TYR A 59 3.09 -12.96 -11.15
CA TYR A 59 2.77 -12.19 -9.96
C TYR A 59 3.86 -12.38 -8.92
N HIS A 60 4.19 -11.32 -8.20
CA HIS A 60 5.14 -11.40 -7.10
C HIS A 60 4.73 -10.47 -5.96
N LEU A 61 4.61 -11.01 -4.76
CA LEU A 61 4.25 -10.30 -3.54
C LEU A 61 5.39 -10.39 -2.54
N LYS A 62 5.82 -9.24 -2.03
CA LYS A 62 6.78 -9.10 -0.92
C LYS A 62 6.11 -8.40 0.25
N ILE A 63 6.29 -8.94 1.45
CA ILE A 63 5.67 -8.44 2.67
C ILE A 63 6.76 -8.31 3.72
N TRP A 64 7.00 -7.09 4.20
CA TRP A 64 7.84 -6.83 5.36
C TRP A 64 6.95 -6.68 6.59
N HIS A 65 7.26 -7.45 7.63
CA HIS A 65 6.46 -7.51 8.84
C HIS A 65 7.29 -7.84 10.07
N HIS A 66 6.71 -7.57 11.24
CA HIS A 66 7.16 -8.10 12.51
C HIS A 66 6.00 -8.87 13.16
N ARG A 67 6.09 -10.21 13.16
CA ARG A 67 5.00 -11.12 13.57
C ARG A 67 3.76 -10.90 12.69
N HIS A 68 2.69 -10.32 13.24
CA HIS A 68 1.45 -10.02 12.51
C HIS A 68 1.29 -8.53 12.18
N ASP A 69 2.31 -7.69 12.42
CA ASP A 69 2.29 -6.27 12.06
C ASP A 69 3.03 -6.06 10.74
N ILE A 70 2.26 -5.79 9.68
CA ILE A 70 2.77 -5.52 8.35
C ILE A 70 3.17 -4.04 8.26
N THR A 71 4.38 -3.77 7.78
CA THR A 71 4.90 -2.41 7.61
C THR A 71 5.01 -2.00 6.15
N LYS A 72 5.26 -2.95 5.26
CA LYS A 72 5.36 -2.71 3.82
C LYS A 72 4.88 -3.90 3.00
N ILE A 73 4.13 -3.61 1.95
CA ILE A 73 3.71 -4.58 0.93
C ILE A 73 4.18 -4.06 -0.42
N VAL A 74 4.80 -4.92 -1.22
CA VAL A 74 5.10 -4.66 -2.63
C VAL A 74 4.52 -5.79 -3.46
N ALA A 75 3.54 -5.47 -4.29
CA ALA A 75 2.98 -6.38 -5.27
C ALA A 75 3.40 -5.93 -6.67
N VAL A 76 3.87 -6.88 -7.48
CA VAL A 76 4.20 -6.69 -8.88
C VAL A 76 3.35 -7.65 -9.70
N ILE A 77 2.58 -7.10 -10.63
CA ILE A 77 1.88 -7.85 -11.67
C ILE A 77 2.67 -7.64 -12.95
N GLY A 78 3.30 -8.71 -13.45
CA GLY A 78 3.93 -8.71 -14.76
C GLY A 78 2.86 -8.86 -15.85
N LEU A 79 3.04 -8.13 -16.95
CA LEU A 79 2.16 -8.16 -18.12
C LEU A 79 3.01 -8.31 -19.39
N SER A 80 2.42 -8.82 -20.49
CA SER A 80 3.15 -8.97 -21.77
C SER A 80 3.85 -7.68 -22.24
N TYR A 81 3.29 -6.51 -21.91
CA TYR A 81 3.78 -5.22 -22.36
C TYR A 81 4.47 -4.39 -21.26
N GLY A 82 4.62 -4.93 -20.04
CA GLY A 82 5.27 -4.23 -18.95
C GLY A 82 4.88 -4.75 -17.58
N SER A 83 4.68 -3.86 -16.61
CA SER A 83 4.28 -4.27 -15.26
C SER A 83 3.48 -3.18 -14.53
N ILE A 84 2.68 -3.62 -13.55
CA ILE A 84 2.04 -2.77 -12.57
C ILE A 84 2.64 -3.12 -11.21
N GLN A 85 3.20 -2.13 -10.54
CA GLN A 85 3.69 -2.27 -9.18
C GLN A 85 2.81 -1.46 -8.23
N THR A 86 2.37 -2.09 -7.16
CA THR A 86 1.70 -1.45 -6.02
C THR A 86 2.58 -1.59 -4.78
N THR A 87 2.93 -0.48 -4.15
CA THR A 87 3.59 -0.42 -2.86
C THR A 87 2.65 0.18 -1.82
N VAL A 88 2.45 -0.51 -0.70
CA VAL A 88 1.66 -0.03 0.44
C VAL A 88 2.58 0.07 1.65
N TYR A 89 2.61 1.22 2.30
CA TYR A 89 3.25 1.42 3.59
C TYR A 89 2.18 1.50 4.67
N LEU A 90 2.44 0.84 5.79
CA LEU A 90 1.50 0.70 6.90
C LEU A 90 2.18 1.01 8.23
N THR A 91 1.40 1.54 9.17
CA THR A 91 1.78 1.62 10.59
C THR A 91 0.66 0.99 11.40
N ASN A 92 0.99 0.06 12.30
CA ASN A 92 0.00 -0.71 13.07
C ASN A 92 -1.07 -1.34 12.17
N ASN A 93 -0.66 -1.97 11.06
CA ASN A 93 -1.54 -2.52 10.02
C ASN A 93 -2.52 -1.54 9.36
N ILE A 94 -2.35 -0.22 9.52
CA ILE A 94 -3.16 0.81 8.86
C ILE A 94 -2.36 1.46 7.73
N PRO A 95 -2.88 1.52 6.49
CA PRO A 95 -2.18 2.18 5.39
C PRO A 95 -1.94 3.67 5.66
N ILE A 96 -0.68 4.10 5.49
CA ILE A 96 -0.26 5.51 5.56
C ILE A 96 0.09 6.08 4.18
N LYS A 97 0.51 5.22 3.25
CA LYS A 97 0.80 5.61 1.86
C LYS A 97 0.62 4.45 0.91
N ILE A 98 0.00 4.72 -0.24
CA ILE A 98 -0.13 3.78 -1.34
C ILE A 98 0.47 4.40 -2.59
N ILE A 99 1.32 3.66 -3.28
CA ILE A 99 1.93 4.05 -4.54
C ILE A 99 1.60 2.97 -5.55
N GLU A 100 1.00 3.34 -6.67
CA GLU A 100 0.87 2.45 -7.82
C GLU A 100 1.57 3.08 -9.02
N SER A 101 2.34 2.29 -9.75
CA SER A 101 3.01 2.71 -10.96
C SER A 101 2.89 1.69 -12.07
N GLU A 102 2.80 2.19 -13.29
CA GLU A 102 2.85 1.37 -14.50
C GLU A 102 4.15 1.67 -15.23
N GLU A 103 4.82 0.60 -15.64
CA GLU A 103 6.00 0.66 -16.47
C GLU A 103 5.77 -0.19 -17.71
N VAL A 104 6.11 0.35 -18.88
CA VAL A 104 5.88 -0.27 -20.19
C VAL A 104 7.22 -0.48 -20.88
N PHE A 105 7.38 -1.61 -21.57
CA PHE A 105 8.58 -1.85 -22.35
C PHE A 105 8.76 -0.78 -23.43
N ALA A 106 9.99 -0.30 -23.61
CA ALA A 106 10.27 0.73 -24.60
C ALA A 106 10.04 0.20 -26.01
N GLU A 107 9.33 0.97 -26.84
CA GLU A 107 9.16 0.65 -28.25
C GLU A 107 10.41 1.02 -29.05
N THR A 108 10.73 0.19 -30.04
CA THR A 108 11.78 0.42 -31.03
C THR A 108 11.23 0.15 -32.44
N PRO A 109 11.92 0.58 -33.50
CA PRO A 109 11.52 0.22 -34.87
C PRO A 109 11.43 -1.28 -35.14
N TYR A 110 12.04 -2.12 -34.29
CA TYR A 110 12.05 -3.58 -34.41
C TYR A 110 11.10 -4.29 -33.44
N GLY A 111 10.25 -3.55 -32.71
CA GLY A 111 9.35 -4.07 -31.69
C GLY A 111 9.73 -3.65 -30.26
N LEU A 112 9.25 -4.39 -29.26
CA LEU A 112 9.46 -4.08 -27.84
C LEU A 112 10.89 -4.39 -27.38
N ASN A 113 11.51 -3.45 -26.68
CA ASN A 113 12.76 -3.65 -25.96
C ASN A 113 12.47 -4.08 -24.51
N TYR A 114 12.46 -5.39 -24.30
CA TYR A 114 12.24 -6.00 -22.98
C TYR A 114 13.32 -5.67 -21.94
N LYS A 115 14.44 -5.07 -22.33
CA LYS A 115 15.51 -4.65 -21.40
C LYS A 115 15.30 -3.25 -20.84
N LYS A 116 14.30 -2.50 -21.33
CA LYS A 116 14.06 -1.12 -20.93
C LYS A 116 12.59 -0.91 -20.60
N LEU A 117 12.31 -0.61 -19.34
CA LEU A 117 11.00 -0.20 -18.86
C LEU A 117 10.95 1.34 -18.74
N ASN A 118 9.87 1.93 -19.23
CA ASN A 118 9.57 3.35 -19.09
C ASN A 118 8.38 3.52 -18.16
N LYS A 119 8.53 4.30 -17.09
CA LYS A 119 7.43 4.66 -16.20
C LYS A 119 6.45 5.58 -16.93
N THR A 120 5.27 5.08 -17.23
CA THR A 120 4.22 5.80 -17.98
C THR A 120 3.18 6.41 -17.03
N TYR A 121 2.98 5.79 -15.87
CA TYR A 121 2.01 6.21 -14.88
C TYR A 121 2.53 6.08 -13.46
N LYS A 122 2.13 7.02 -12.59
CA LYS A 122 2.27 6.89 -11.14
C LYS A 122 1.13 7.63 -10.45
N VAL A 123 0.47 6.94 -9.51
CA VAL A 123 -0.41 7.55 -8.52
C VAL A 123 0.17 7.34 -7.13
N THR A 124 0.02 8.33 -6.28
CA THR A 124 0.43 8.29 -4.88
C THR A 124 -0.71 8.82 -4.04
N HIS A 125 -1.14 8.03 -3.07
CA HIS A 125 -2.12 8.41 -2.07
C HIS A 125 -1.41 8.52 -0.73
N ASP A 126 -1.33 9.74 -0.19
CA ASP A 126 -0.90 10.01 1.18
C ASP A 126 -2.16 10.02 2.06
N ILE A 127 -2.22 9.11 3.04
CA ILE A 127 -3.43 8.86 3.84
C ILE A 127 -3.28 9.60 5.17
N LEU A 128 -3.90 10.77 5.25
CA LEU A 128 -3.86 11.61 6.45
C LEU A 128 -4.78 11.05 7.56
N ASN A 129 -5.90 10.45 7.17
CA ASN A 129 -6.82 9.80 8.09
C ASN A 129 -7.54 8.65 7.40
N TRP A 130 -7.18 7.41 7.74
CA TRP A 130 -7.80 6.20 7.16
C TRP A 130 -9.30 6.13 7.47
N LYS A 131 -9.68 6.36 8.74
CA LYS A 131 -11.07 6.23 9.20
C LYS A 131 -12.01 7.23 8.53
N HIS A 132 -11.55 8.46 8.35
CA HIS A 132 -12.32 9.53 7.71
C HIS A 132 -12.05 9.66 6.20
N GLN A 133 -11.29 8.74 5.61
CA GLN A 133 -10.92 8.76 4.19
C GLN A 133 -10.33 10.12 3.76
N LYS A 134 -9.52 10.73 4.63
CA LYS A 134 -8.84 11.99 4.31
C LYS A 134 -7.52 11.66 3.63
N ILE A 135 -7.47 11.92 2.31
CA ILE A 135 -6.37 11.47 1.44
C ILE A 135 -5.92 12.63 0.56
N ILE A 136 -4.60 12.74 0.36
CA ILE A 136 -4.03 13.57 -0.70
C ILE A 136 -3.58 12.64 -1.83
N THR A 137 -4.13 12.84 -3.02
CA THR A 137 -3.77 12.05 -4.21
C THR A 137 -2.94 12.89 -5.17
N LYS A 138 -1.82 12.34 -5.63
CA LYS A 138 -0.95 12.92 -6.66
C LYS A 138 -0.82 11.93 -7.80
N GLU A 139 -1.15 12.36 -9.00
CA GLU A 139 -1.13 11.55 -10.21
C GLU A 139 -0.16 12.17 -11.23
N LYS A 140 0.62 11.34 -11.91
CA LYS A 140 1.55 11.75 -12.96
C LYS A 140 1.54 10.73 -14.10
N GLY A 141 1.53 11.24 -15.33
CA GLY A 141 1.55 10.40 -16.53
C GLY A 141 0.16 9.90 -16.91
N THR A 142 0.11 8.86 -17.75
CA THR A 142 -1.13 8.30 -18.31
C THR A 142 -1.13 6.79 -18.15
N ARG A 143 -2.26 6.23 -17.71
CA ARG A 143 -2.51 4.79 -17.65
C ARG A 143 -2.36 4.20 -19.05
N VAL A 144 -1.54 3.16 -19.18
CA VAL A 144 -1.41 2.40 -20.43
C VAL A 144 -2.18 1.10 -20.34
N PHE A 145 -2.15 0.46 -19.17
CA PHE A 145 -2.96 -0.71 -18.92
C PHE A 145 -4.40 -0.27 -18.64
N ASN A 146 -5.37 -1.00 -19.20
CA ASN A 146 -6.81 -0.69 -19.08
C ASN A 146 -7.35 -1.08 -17.70
N ASN A 147 -6.62 -0.72 -16.65
CA ASN A 147 -6.97 -0.96 -15.26
C ASN A 147 -7.78 0.26 -14.78
N PRO A 148 -9.02 0.09 -14.30
CA PRO A 148 -9.79 1.21 -13.80
C PRO A 148 -9.04 1.97 -12.71
N LYS A 149 -9.26 3.28 -12.61
CA LYS A 149 -8.73 4.07 -11.49
C LYS A 149 -9.22 3.43 -10.19
N LYS A 150 -8.27 2.93 -9.40
CA LYS A 150 -8.56 2.29 -8.13
C LYS A 150 -8.96 3.33 -7.08
N ALA A 151 -10.11 3.13 -6.46
CA ALA A 151 -10.41 3.74 -5.17
C ALA A 151 -9.49 3.14 -4.11
N ILE A 152 -9.34 3.82 -2.98
CA ILE A 152 -8.45 3.34 -1.91
C ILE A 152 -8.87 1.96 -1.37
N PHE A 153 -10.17 1.68 -1.34
CA PHE A 153 -10.69 0.39 -0.88
C PHE A 153 -10.33 -0.76 -1.82
N ASP A 154 -10.01 -0.49 -3.09
CA ASP A 154 -9.58 -1.53 -4.02
C ASP A 154 -8.22 -2.13 -3.63
N TYR A 155 -7.44 -1.42 -2.79
CA TYR A 155 -6.19 -1.94 -2.23
C TYR A 155 -6.38 -2.79 -0.97
N MET A 156 -7.59 -2.86 -0.38
CA MET A 156 -7.84 -3.70 0.79
C MET A 156 -7.64 -5.18 0.49
N LEU A 157 -8.04 -5.64 -0.71
CA LEU A 157 -7.83 -7.03 -1.12
C LEU A 157 -6.35 -7.42 -1.08
N LEU A 158 -5.44 -6.51 -1.46
CA LEU A 158 -4.01 -6.75 -1.37
C LEU A 158 -3.53 -6.84 0.08
N ILE A 159 -4.04 -5.96 0.95
CA ILE A 159 -3.69 -5.97 2.38
C ILE A 159 -4.18 -7.26 3.05
N ASP A 160 -5.40 -7.69 2.73
CA ASP A 160 -5.98 -8.93 3.28
C ASP A 160 -5.27 -10.17 2.74
N SER A 161 -4.84 -10.17 1.47
CA SER A 161 -3.96 -11.20 0.91
C SER A 161 -2.63 -11.27 1.68
N ALA A 162 -2.03 -10.12 1.97
CA ALA A 162 -0.78 -10.06 2.71
C ALA A 162 -0.92 -10.58 4.15
N LYS A 163 -2.02 -10.26 4.84
CA LYS A 163 -2.31 -10.82 6.17
C LYS A 163 -2.40 -12.35 6.14
N GLN A 164 -3.18 -12.89 5.21
CA GLN A 164 -3.30 -14.35 5.06
C GLN A 164 -1.97 -15.02 4.69
N ALA A 165 -1.10 -14.34 3.96
CA ALA A 165 0.21 -14.86 3.59
C ALA A 165 1.18 -14.99 4.77
N ILE A 166 1.08 -14.12 5.78
CA ILE A 166 1.95 -14.15 6.97
C ILE A 166 1.38 -14.99 8.12
N ASP A 167 0.09 -15.32 8.07
CA ASP A 167 -0.59 -16.15 9.08
C ASP A 167 -0.49 -17.67 8.79
N LYS A 168 0.13 -18.05 7.66
CA LYS A 168 0.42 -19.44 7.28
C LYS A 168 1.74 -19.94 7.89
#